data_AF-A0A7J9BGL7-F1
#
_entry.id   AF-A0A7J9BGL7-F1
#
_cell.length_a   1.000
_cell.length_b   1.000
_cell.length_c   1.000
_cell.angle_alpha   90.00
_cell.angle_beta   90.00
_cell.angle_gamma   90.00
#
_symmetry.space_group_name_H-M   'P 1'
#
loop_
_entity.id
_entity.type
_entity.pdbx_description
1 polymer ?
#
loop_
_entity_poly.entity_id
_entity_poly.type
_entity_poly.pdbx_seq_one_letter_code
_entity_poly.pdbx_strand_id
1 'polypeptide(L)'
;MKLREIQRRVALEMHVNANMTKCRRAKKIVNDKLAGNVVEEFVVLWDYADELRLKNLRSTIKMAINRVTYESPPHLKRFYVYFEALKRGWKEGCILILGLDGCLLKGLFKSEMFFAIERDRNNQ
;
A
#
# COMPACT_ATOMS: atom_id res chain seq x y z
N MET A 1 -6.99 -12.61 10.83
CA MET A 1 -7.28 -13.66 11.82
C MET A 1 -8.42 -13.25 12.75
N LYS A 2 -9.45 -14.10 12.87
CA LYS A 2 -10.59 -13.88 13.79
C LYS A 2 -10.19 -14.22 15.24
N LEU A 3 -10.83 -13.64 16.24
CA LEU A 3 -10.44 -13.88 17.65
C LEU A 3 -10.61 -15.36 18.08
N ARG A 4 -11.68 -16.02 17.63
CA ARG A 4 -11.91 -17.45 17.90
C ARG A 4 -10.83 -18.35 17.27
N GLU A 5 -10.31 -17.93 16.13
CA GLU A 5 -9.24 -18.63 15.42
C GLU A 5 -7.92 -18.52 16.19
N ILE A 6 -7.61 -17.32 16.73
CA ILE A 6 -6.48 -17.12 17.65
C ILE A 6 -6.62 -18.02 18.87
N GLN A 7 -7.79 -18.02 19.51
CA GLN A 7 -8.03 -18.86 20.70
C GLN A 7 -7.83 -20.35 20.40
N ARG A 8 -8.36 -20.83 19.26
CA ARG A 8 -8.20 -22.21 18.82
C ARG A 8 -6.73 -22.58 18.59
N ARG A 9 -5.97 -21.71 17.92
CA ARG A 9 -4.53 -21.94 17.67
C ARG A 9 -3.73 -21.97 18.97
N VAL A 10 -4.00 -21.06 19.90
CA VAL A 10 -3.33 -21.05 21.22
C VAL A 10 -3.62 -22.34 22.00
N ALA A 11 -4.85 -22.85 21.96
CA ALA A 11 -5.20 -24.10 22.61
C ALA A 11 -4.52 -25.33 21.95
N LEU A 12 -4.38 -25.32 20.62
CA LEU A 12 -3.77 -26.43 19.88
C LEU A 12 -2.23 -26.42 19.94
N GLU A 13 -1.61 -25.27 19.71
CA GLU A 13 -0.16 -25.13 19.55
C GLU A 13 0.56 -24.93 20.90
N MET A 14 -0.09 -24.26 21.85
CA MET A 14 0.52 -23.95 23.16
C MET A 14 -0.12 -24.70 24.33
N HIS A 15 -1.13 -25.54 24.07
CA HIS A 15 -1.86 -26.32 25.09
C HIS A 15 -2.43 -25.48 26.25
N VAL A 16 -2.73 -24.21 25.99
CA VAL A 16 -3.27 -23.27 26.99
C VAL A 16 -4.65 -22.79 26.55
N ASN A 17 -5.63 -22.85 27.45
CA ASN A 17 -6.95 -22.29 27.18
C ASN A 17 -6.96 -20.78 27.50
N ALA A 18 -6.80 -19.95 26.47
CA ALA A 18 -6.82 -18.49 26.62
C ALA A 18 -8.25 -17.94 26.62
N ASN A 19 -8.57 -17.07 27.59
CA ASN A 19 -9.80 -16.29 27.55
C ASN A 19 -9.80 -15.35 26.33
N MET A 20 -10.97 -15.14 25.72
CA MET A 20 -11.21 -14.20 24.62
C MET A 20 -10.63 -12.80 24.89
N THR A 21 -10.70 -12.31 26.13
CA THR A 21 -10.11 -11.00 26.50
C THR A 21 -8.59 -10.99 26.34
N LYS A 22 -7.90 -12.09 26.67
CA LYS A 22 -6.44 -12.23 26.46
C LYS A 22 -6.12 -12.27 24.97
N CYS A 23 -6.87 -13.05 24.17
CA CYS A 23 -6.71 -13.08 22.71
C CYS A 23 -6.92 -11.69 22.08
N ARG A 24 -7.90 -10.92 22.55
CA ARG A 24 -8.16 -9.55 22.09
C ARG A 24 -7.02 -8.61 22.43
N ARG A 25 -6.51 -8.66 23.68
CA ARG A 25 -5.36 -7.84 24.11
C ARG A 25 -4.09 -8.17 23.31
N ALA A 26 -3.78 -9.46 23.16
CA ALA A 26 -2.63 -9.90 22.37
C ALA A 26 -2.73 -9.42 20.91
N LYS A 27 -3.90 -9.60 20.27
CA LYS A 27 -4.14 -9.08 18.91
C LYS A 27 -3.96 -7.57 18.83
N LYS A 28 -4.44 -6.82 19.83
CA LYS A 28 -4.26 -5.37 19.90
C LYS A 28 -2.77 -5.00 19.96
N ILE A 29 -2.00 -5.62 20.86
CA ILE A 29 -0.55 -5.36 21.00
C ILE A 29 0.19 -5.59 19.68
N VAL A 30 -0.10 -6.69 19.00
CA VAL A 30 0.53 -6.99 17.70
C VAL A 30 0.14 -5.96 16.65
N ASN A 31 -1.14 -5.59 16.58
CA ASN A 31 -1.60 -4.58 15.65
C ASN A 31 -1.00 -3.20 15.93
N ASP A 32 -0.91 -2.79 17.20
CA ASP A 32 -0.35 -1.50 17.60
C ASP A 32 1.14 -1.42 17.24
N LYS A 33 1.90 -2.51 17.46
CA LYS A 33 3.30 -2.61 17.01
C LYS A 33 3.43 -2.54 15.49
N LEU A 34 2.61 -3.29 14.77
CA LEU A 34 2.61 -3.26 13.31
C LEU A 34 2.21 -1.87 12.77
N ALA A 35 1.29 -1.17 13.45
CA ALA A 35 0.86 0.17 13.09
C ALA A 35 1.99 1.19 13.18
N GLY A 36 2.78 1.14 14.26
CA GLY A 36 3.94 2.02 14.43
C GLY A 36 4.89 1.95 13.24
N ASN A 37 5.30 0.74 12.85
CA ASN A 37 6.19 0.52 11.72
C ASN A 37 5.63 1.11 10.41
N VAL A 38 4.34 0.89 10.14
CA VAL A 38 3.75 1.36 8.88
C VAL A 38 3.60 2.89 8.85
N VAL A 39 3.35 3.53 10.00
CA VAL A 39 3.33 5.00 10.08
C VAL A 39 4.71 5.57 9.74
N GLU A 40 5.79 4.94 10.24
CA GLU A 40 7.16 5.33 9.91
C GLU A 40 7.47 5.13 8.42
N GLU A 41 7.02 4.02 7.82
CA GLU A 41 7.16 3.78 6.37
C GLU A 41 6.48 4.87 5.52
N PHE A 42 5.31 5.37 5.94
CA PHE A 42 4.62 6.44 5.21
C PHE A 42 5.32 7.79 5.31
N VAL A 43 6.09 8.05 6.38
CA VAL A 43 6.91 9.28 6.48
C VAL A 43 7.97 9.27 5.38
N VAL A 44 8.64 8.12 5.18
CA VAL A 44 9.68 7.94 4.16
C VAL A 44 9.12 8.07 2.73
N LEU A 45 7.82 7.87 2.52
CA LEU A 45 7.20 7.99 1.19
C LEU A 45 7.35 9.40 0.58
N TRP A 46 7.43 10.44 1.42
CA TRP A 46 7.70 11.80 0.97
C TRP A 46 9.11 11.95 0.41
N ASP A 47 10.11 11.53 1.19
CA ASP A 47 11.51 11.54 0.78
C ASP A 47 11.70 10.70 -0.49
N TYR A 48 11.04 9.54 -0.57
CA TYR A 48 11.05 8.70 -1.76
C TYR A 48 10.43 9.38 -2.98
N ALA A 49 9.28 10.06 -2.81
CA ALA A 49 8.66 10.80 -3.90
C ALA A 49 9.55 11.94 -4.39
N ASP A 50 10.28 12.61 -3.49
CA ASP A 50 11.23 13.66 -3.83
C ASP A 50 12.47 13.11 -4.54
N GLU A 51 13.05 12.01 -4.06
CA GLU A 51 14.13 11.31 -4.75
C GLU A 51 13.71 10.86 -6.16
N LEU A 52 12.50 10.33 -6.33
CA LEU A 52 11.98 9.97 -7.65
C LEU A 52 11.90 11.18 -8.59
N ARG A 53 11.48 12.35 -8.09
CA ARG A 53 11.43 13.60 -8.87
C ARG A 53 12.83 14.07 -9.26
N LEU A 54 13.78 13.98 -8.34
CA LEU A 54 15.16 14.41 -8.56
C LEU A 54 15.89 13.51 -9.57
N LYS A 55 15.76 12.19 -9.44
CA LYS A 55 16.48 11.22 -10.27
C LYS A 55 15.83 10.97 -11.62
N ASN A 56 14.52 11.14 -11.74
CA ASN A 56 13.78 10.82 -12.97
C ASN A 56 13.14 12.08 -13.56
N LEU A 57 13.99 12.99 -14.06
CA LEU A 57 13.55 14.20 -14.75
C LEU A 57 12.53 13.85 -15.84
N ARG A 58 11.49 14.68 -15.99
CA ARG A 58 10.34 14.51 -16.92
C ARG A 58 9.34 13.41 -16.57
N SER A 59 9.62 12.57 -15.56
CA SER A 59 8.61 11.68 -14.99
C SER A 59 7.55 12.48 -14.24
N THR A 60 6.34 11.93 -14.14
CA THR A 60 5.23 12.56 -13.40
C THR A 60 5.05 11.84 -12.07
N ILE A 61 5.47 12.49 -10.98
CA ILE A 61 5.35 11.97 -9.61
C ILE A 61 4.41 12.88 -8.82
N LYS A 62 3.20 12.39 -8.52
CA LYS A 62 2.16 13.14 -7.80
C LYS A 62 1.79 12.42 -6.52
N MET A 63 1.73 13.15 -5.42
CA MET A 63 1.25 12.64 -4.15
C MET A 63 0.16 13.56 -3.61
N ALA A 64 -0.91 12.97 -3.10
CA ALA A 64 -2.04 13.68 -2.52
C ALA A 64 -2.29 13.17 -1.11
N ILE A 65 -2.47 14.11 -0.19
CA ILE A 65 -2.88 13.85 1.19
C ILE A 65 -4.28 14.39 1.44
N ASN A 66 -4.93 13.83 2.45
CA ASN A 66 -6.20 14.31 2.96
C ASN A 66 -6.08 14.60 4.45
N ARG A 67 -6.84 15.57 4.94
CA ARG A 67 -6.98 15.89 6.36
C ARG A 67 -8.46 15.96 6.70
N VAL A 68 -8.87 15.35 7.80
CA VAL A 68 -10.26 15.43 8.27
C VAL A 68 -10.56 16.84 8.79
N THR A 69 -9.63 17.40 9.55
CA THR A 69 -9.60 18.81 9.99
C THR A 69 -8.19 19.36 9.82
N TYR A 70 -8.01 20.68 9.88
CA TYR A 70 -6.69 21.31 9.74
C TYR A 70 -5.66 20.76 10.76
N GLU A 71 -6.11 20.56 11.99
CA GLU A 71 -5.32 20.00 13.11
C GLU A 71 -5.13 18.48 13.03
N SER A 72 -5.87 17.78 12.16
CA SER A 72 -5.73 16.33 12.04
C SER A 72 -4.42 15.94 11.37
N PRO A 73 -3.80 14.82 11.77
CA PRO A 73 -2.69 14.24 11.03
C PRO A 73 -3.06 14.01 9.56
N PRO A 74 -2.16 14.30 8.60
CA PRO A 74 -2.42 14.03 7.20
C PRO A 74 -2.46 12.52 6.95
N HIS A 75 -3.41 12.09 6.13
CA HIS A 75 -3.52 10.73 5.63
C HIS A 75 -3.18 10.69 4.14
N LEU A 76 -2.41 9.70 3.71
CA LEU A 76 -2.16 9.49 2.29
C LEU A 76 -3.47 9.16 1.58
N LYS A 77 -3.79 9.94 0.54
CA LYS A 77 -4.96 9.73 -0.31
C LYS A 77 -4.60 8.99 -1.59
N ARG A 78 -3.49 9.40 -2.22
CA ARG A 78 -3.05 8.81 -3.49
C ARG A 78 -1.57 9.07 -3.71
N PHE A 79 -0.89 8.08 -4.27
CA PHE A 79 0.43 8.23 -4.85
C PHE A 79 0.40 7.76 -6.31
N TYR A 80 0.88 8.59 -7.22
CA TYR A 80 0.88 8.33 -8.65
C TYR A 80 2.27 8.56 -9.23
N VAL A 81 2.76 7.57 -9.97
CA VAL A 81 4.08 7.56 -10.58
C VAL A 81 3.92 7.19 -12.03
N TYR A 82 4.44 8.03 -12.94
CA TYR A 82 4.49 7.74 -14.36
C TYR A 82 5.83 8.14 -14.95
N PHE A 83 6.67 7.14 -15.17
CA PHE A 83 8.05 7.32 -15.62
C PHE A 83 8.15 7.79 -17.07
N GLU A 84 9.14 8.63 -17.35
CA GLU A 84 9.42 9.11 -18.71
C GLU A 84 9.74 7.98 -19.70
N ALA A 85 10.46 6.95 -19.24
CA ALA A 85 10.74 5.79 -20.08
C ALA A 85 9.46 5.09 -20.56
N LEU A 86 8.47 4.94 -19.68
CA LEU A 86 7.16 4.37 -20.01
C LEU A 86 6.39 5.27 -20.98
N LYS A 87 6.38 6.59 -20.74
CA LYS A 87 5.77 7.57 -21.66
C LYS A 87 6.33 7.45 -23.08
N ARG A 88 7.64 7.30 -23.20
CA ARG A 88 8.32 7.19 -24.48
C ARG A 88 8.00 5.85 -25.16
N GLY A 89 8.15 4.74 -24.45
CA GLY A 89 7.82 3.41 -24.98
C GLY A 89 6.37 3.31 -25.47
N TRP A 90 5.44 3.89 -24.72
CA TRP A 90 4.03 3.96 -25.11
C TRP A 90 3.83 4.71 -26.43
N LYS A 91 4.43 5.90 -26.56
CA LYS A 91 4.33 6.72 -27.78
C LYS A 91 4.97 6.08 -29.00
N GLU A 92 6.04 5.32 -28.81
CA GLU A 92 6.85 4.77 -29.89
C GLU A 92 6.35 3.41 -30.39
N GLY A 93 5.78 2.56 -29.51
CA GLY A 93 5.56 1.15 -29.81
C GLY A 93 4.18 0.58 -29.50
N CYS A 94 3.36 1.24 -28.68
CA CYS A 94 2.12 0.62 -28.19
C CYS A 94 0.88 1.06 -28.98
N ILE A 95 -0.10 0.15 -29.09
CA ILE A 95 -1.46 0.49 -29.56
C ILE A 95 -2.16 1.21 -28.42
N LEU A 96 -2.99 2.22 -28.73
CA LEU A 96 -3.75 3.01 -27.75
C LEU A 96 -4.89 2.20 -27.07
N ILE A 97 -4.54 1.10 -26.39
CA ILE A 97 -5.44 0.33 -25.53
C ILE A 97 -4.91 0.43 -24.10
N LEU A 98 -5.51 1.32 -23.34
CA LEU A 98 -5.13 1.57 -21.95
C LEU A 98 -6.02 0.71 -21.05
N GLY A 99 -5.46 -0.38 -20.52
CA GLY A 99 -6.09 -1.17 -19.46
C GLY A 99 -5.71 -0.60 -18.10
N LEU A 100 -6.65 -0.56 -17.16
CA LEU A 100 -6.33 -0.35 -15.75
C LEU A 100 -6.66 -1.63 -15.01
N ASP A 101 -5.66 -2.22 -14.40
CA ASP A 101 -5.83 -3.35 -13.49
C ASP A 101 -5.41 -2.91 -12.08
N GLY A 102 -5.84 -3.66 -11.07
CA GLY A 102 -5.52 -3.33 -9.71
C GLY A 102 -5.82 -4.43 -8.73
N CYS A 103 -5.22 -4.31 -7.55
CA CYS A 103 -5.43 -5.23 -6.46
C CYS A 103 -5.66 -4.49 -5.13
N LEU A 104 -6.38 -5.15 -4.23
CA LEU A 104 -6.55 -4.70 -2.86
C LEU A 104 -5.33 -5.15 -2.06
N LEU A 105 -4.60 -4.19 -1.48
CA LEU A 105 -3.48 -4.50 -0.61
C LEU A 105 -4.01 -5.03 0.73
N LYS A 106 -3.49 -6.20 1.12
CA LYS A 106 -3.75 -6.79 2.43
C LYS A 106 -2.75 -6.19 3.41
N GLY A 107 -3.24 -5.38 4.32
CA GLY A 107 -2.42 -4.74 5.35
C GLY A 107 -3.24 -4.22 6.51
N LEU A 108 -2.57 -3.58 7.45
CA LEU A 108 -3.25 -2.86 8.53
C LEU A 108 -4.15 -1.76 7.97
N PHE A 109 -3.65 -1.04 6.96
CA PHE A 109 -4.40 -0.08 6.19
C PHE A 109 -4.91 -0.76 4.92
N LYS A 110 -6.21 -0.61 4.65
CA LYS A 110 -6.78 -1.03 3.39
C LYS A 110 -6.41 0.02 2.35
N SER A 111 -5.80 -0.42 1.26
CA SER A 111 -5.48 0.43 0.12
C SER A 111 -5.67 -0.34 -1.18
N GLU A 112 -5.77 0.41 -2.26
CA GLU A 112 -5.94 -0.11 -3.60
C GLU A 112 -4.70 0.30 -4.40
N MET A 113 -4.09 -0.67 -5.07
CA MET A 113 -2.98 -0.43 -5.98
C MET A 113 -3.49 -0.64 -7.39
N PHE A 114 -3.34 0.38 -8.23
CA PHE A 114 -3.69 0.31 -9.65
C PHE A 114 -2.43 0.40 -10.49
N PHE A 115 -2.38 -0.36 -11.57
CA PHE A 115 -1.33 -0.34 -12.57
C PHE A 115 -1.97 -0.26 -13.95
N ALA A 116 -1.38 0.57 -14.80
CA ALA A 116 -1.74 0.60 -16.21
C ALA A 116 -1.16 -0.64 -16.88
N ILE A 117 -2.00 -1.37 -17.61
CA ILE A 117 -1.59 -2.47 -18.48
C ILE A 117 -1.65 -1.97 -19.91
N GLU A 118 -0.56 -2.23 -20.62
CA GLU A 118 -0.33 -1.80 -21.98
C GLU A 118 -0.13 -3.05 -22.85
N ARG A 119 -0.63 -3.03 -24.09
CA ARG A 119 -0.36 -4.08 -25.06
C ARG A 119 0.67 -3.59 -26.08
N ASP A 120 1.87 -4.14 -25.98
CA ASP A 120 2.92 -3.93 -26.97
C ASP A 120 2.49 -4.53 -28.32
N ARG A 121 2.87 -3.86 -29.40
CA ARG A 121 2.64 -4.28 -30.79
C ARG A 121 3.37 -5.58 -31.11
N ASN A 122 4.43 -5.92 -30.36
CA ASN A 122 5.22 -7.13 -30.57
C ASN A 122 4.66 -8.40 -29.87
N ASN A 123 3.54 -8.31 -29.14
CA ASN A 123 2.84 -9.49 -28.61
C ASN A 123 1.94 -10.11 -29.71
N GLN A 124 2.55 -10.90 -30.59
CA GLN A 124 1.86 -11.87 -31.46
C GLN A 124 1.27 -13.02 -30.63
#